data_AF-A0A268BQ80-F1
#
_entry.id   AF-A0A268BQ80-F1
#
_cell.length_a   1.000
_cell.length_b   1.000
_cell.length_c   1.000
_cell.angle_alpha   90.00
_cell.angle_beta   90.00
_cell.angle_gamma   90.00
#
_symmetry.space_group_name_H-M   'P 1'
#
loop_
_entity.id
_entity.type
_entity.pdbx_description
1 polymer ?
#
loop_
_entity_poly.entity_id
_entity_poly.type
_entity_poly.pdbx_seq_one_letter_code
_entity_poly.pdbx_strand_id
1 'polypeptide(L)'
;PINKDLIMAALKDFDGLYEIADNKTRKVLMRSIIKKIELNPDRKTIKSITLWFEEGDTPPPPPSIFFGDVLPVNDERRPLQ
;
A
#
# COMPACT_ATOMS: atom_id res chain seq x y z
N PRO A 1 21.05 -19.81 2.72
CA PRO A 1 19.99 -19.20 1.88
C PRO A 1 18.66 -19.19 2.62
N ILE A 2 17.88 -18.11 2.51
CA ILE A 2 16.52 -18.05 3.06
C ILE A 2 15.62 -18.93 2.16
N ASN A 3 14.87 -19.86 2.75
CA ASN A 3 13.96 -20.76 2.02
C ASN A 3 12.53 -20.68 2.58
N LYS A 4 11.57 -21.29 1.86
CA LYS A 4 10.13 -21.22 2.21
C LYS A 4 9.84 -21.80 3.60
N ASP A 5 10.44 -22.92 3.95
CA ASP A 5 10.19 -23.59 5.23
C ASP A 5 10.67 -22.76 6.42
N LEU A 6 11.84 -22.12 6.29
CA LEU A 6 12.37 -21.20 7.29
C LEU A 6 11.47 -19.98 7.46
N ILE A 7 10.92 -19.45 6.37
CA ILE A 7 9.95 -18.34 6.42
C ILE A 7 8.68 -18.78 7.13
N MET A 8 8.13 -19.95 6.80
CA MET A 8 6.91 -20.45 7.44
C MET A 8 7.12 -20.74 8.94
N ALA A 9 8.27 -21.29 9.32
CA ALA A 9 8.62 -21.51 10.72
C ALA A 9 8.70 -20.18 11.49
N ALA A 10 9.38 -19.17 10.93
CA ALA A 10 9.49 -17.86 11.55
C ALA A 10 8.14 -17.14 11.72
N LEU A 11 7.23 -17.27 10.74
CA LEU A 11 5.88 -16.72 10.83
C LEU A 11 5.06 -17.42 11.92
N LYS A 12 5.14 -18.75 12.02
CA LYS A 12 4.45 -19.53 13.06
C LYS A 12 4.95 -19.18 14.46
N ASP A 13 6.26 -19.00 14.62
CA ASP A 13 6.87 -18.57 15.88
C ASP A 13 6.44 -17.14 16.24
N PHE A 14 6.33 -16.25 15.26
CA PHE A 14 5.82 -14.90 15.45
C PHE A 14 4.37 -14.90 15.96
N ASP A 15 3.49 -15.68 15.35
CA ASP A 15 2.08 -15.78 15.77
C ASP A 15 1.96 -16.29 17.22
N GLY A 16 2.67 -17.38 17.54
CA GLY A 16 2.67 -17.93 18.90
C GLY A 16 3.21 -16.92 19.93
N LEU A 17 4.27 -16.19 19.60
CA LEU A 17 4.82 -15.16 20.46
C LEU A 17 3.86 -13.97 20.63
N TYR A 18 3.17 -13.57 19.56
CA TYR A 18 2.21 -12.46 19.59
C TYR A 18 1.02 -12.74 20.51
N GLU A 19 0.50 -13.97 20.50
CA GLU A 19 -0.64 -14.39 21.31
C GLU A 19 -0.33 -14.31 22.81
N ILE A 20 0.84 -14.78 23.23
CA ILE A 20 1.24 -14.85 24.64
C ILE A 20 1.95 -13.58 25.15
N ALA A 21 2.37 -12.69 24.25
CA ALA A 21 3.10 -11.48 24.59
C ALA A 21 2.26 -10.50 25.42
N ASP A 22 2.92 -9.83 26.36
CA ASP A 22 2.36 -8.68 27.06
C ASP A 22 2.13 -7.49 26.09
N ASN A 23 1.33 -6.51 26.50
CA ASN A 23 0.98 -5.36 25.65
C ASN A 23 2.22 -4.63 25.12
N LYS A 24 3.27 -4.51 25.93
CA LYS A 24 4.52 -3.85 25.54
C LYS A 24 5.21 -4.63 24.41
N THR A 25 5.38 -5.94 24.58
CA THR A 25 6.05 -6.80 23.59
C THR A 25 5.21 -6.92 22.32
N ARG A 26 3.88 -7.03 22.45
CA ARG A 26 2.96 -7.04 21.29
C ARG A 26 3.13 -5.80 20.42
N LYS A 27 3.29 -4.61 21.03
CA LYS A 27 3.57 -3.37 20.28
C LYS A 27 4.93 -3.41 19.57
N VAL A 28 5.93 -4.03 20.16
CA VAL A 28 7.25 -4.20 19.52
C VAL A 28 7.14 -5.15 18.32
N LEU A 29 6.43 -6.26 18.46
CA LEU A 29 6.19 -7.21 17.38
C LEU A 29 5.40 -6.58 16.22
N MET A 30 4.37 -5.77 16.50
CA MET A 30 3.69 -5.03 15.43
C MET A 30 4.63 -4.06 14.71
N ARG A 31 5.52 -3.39 15.44
CA ARG A 31 6.47 -2.45 14.83
C ARG A 31 7.49 -3.15 13.93
N SER A 32 7.85 -4.40 14.19
CA SER A 32 8.83 -5.12 13.37
C SER A 32 8.30 -5.49 11.98
N ILE A 33 6.98 -5.58 11.81
CA ILE A 33 6.35 -5.89 10.52
C ILE A 33 5.89 -4.65 9.75
N ILE A 34 5.96 -3.47 10.35
CA ILE A 34 5.65 -2.21 9.68
C ILE A 34 6.85 -1.78 8.85
N LYS A 35 6.62 -1.56 7.55
CA LYS A 35 7.62 -1.03 6.62
C LYS A 35 7.60 0.51 6.59
N LYS A 36 6.40 1.10 6.51
CA LYS A 36 6.21 2.53 6.32
C LYS A 36 4.98 3.02 7.07
N ILE A 37 5.04 4.23 7.61
CA ILE A 37 3.90 4.96 8.15
C ILE A 37 3.82 6.31 7.43
N GLU A 38 2.70 6.60 6.79
CA GLU A 38 2.40 7.92 6.23
C GLU A 38 1.48 8.68 7.18
N LEU A 39 1.82 9.93 7.44
CA LEU A 39 0.99 10.86 8.21
C LEU A 39 0.29 11.83 7.26
N ASN A 40 -0.85 12.35 7.70
CA ASN A 40 -1.49 13.48 7.04
C ASN A 40 -0.65 14.77 7.21
N PRO A 41 -0.91 15.83 6.43
CA PRO A 41 -0.18 17.09 6.52
C PRO A 41 -0.21 17.73 7.91
N ASP A 42 -1.26 17.46 8.69
CA ASP A 42 -1.40 17.90 10.08
C ASP A 42 -0.37 17.26 11.04
N ARG A 43 0.36 16.22 10.59
CA ARG A 43 1.30 15.38 11.35
C ARG A 43 0.73 14.79 12.63
N LYS A 44 -0.59 14.76 12.77
CA LYS A 44 -1.29 14.27 13.96
C LYS A 44 -2.07 13.01 13.67
N THR A 45 -2.55 12.86 12.44
CA THR A 45 -3.36 11.72 12.04
C THR A 45 -2.58 10.82 11.08
N ILE A 46 -2.72 9.50 11.29
CA ILE A 46 -2.13 8.50 10.41
C ILE A 46 -2.97 8.46 9.12
N LYS A 47 -2.29 8.56 7.99
CA LYS A 47 -2.89 8.43 6.66
C LYS A 47 -2.91 6.97 6.22
N SER A 48 -1.79 6.27 6.35
CA SER A 48 -1.67 4.85 5.99
C SER A 48 -0.50 4.19 6.70
N ILE A 49 -0.56 2.86 6.81
CA ILE A 49 0.52 1.99 7.27
C ILE A 49 0.74 0.96 6.16
N THR A 50 2.00 0.73 5.80
CA THR A 50 2.39 -0.30 4.82
C THR A 50 3.16 -1.39 5.53
N LEU A 51 2.77 -2.64 5.32
CA LEU A 51 3.44 -3.82 5.87
C LEU A 51 4.43 -4.39 4.84
N TRP A 52 5.47 -5.09 5.32
CA TRP A 52 6.53 -5.61 4.44
C TRP A 52 6.06 -6.56 3.35
N PHE A 53 4.89 -7.19 3.54
CA PHE A 53 4.32 -8.18 2.63
C PHE A 53 3.23 -7.62 1.70
N GLU A 54 2.89 -6.33 1.78
CA GLU A 54 1.89 -5.69 0.91
C GLU A 54 2.48 -5.12 -0.39
N GLU A 55 3.80 -4.96 -0.45
CA GLU A 55 4.50 -4.32 -1.57
C GLU A 55 4.66 -5.31 -2.73
N GLY A 56 3.61 -5.47 -3.52
CA GLY A 56 3.53 -6.38 -4.65
C GLY A 56 2.11 -6.61 -5.16
N ASP A 57 1.11 -6.37 -4.30
CA ASP A 57 -0.32 -6.53 -4.61
C ASP A 57 -1.00 -5.23 -5.07
N THR A 58 -0.27 -4.13 -5.15
CA THR A 58 -0.81 -2.91 -5.78
C THR A 58 -0.84 -3.13 -7.30
N PRO A 59 -2.03 -3.19 -7.94
CA PRO A 59 -2.09 -3.24 -9.39
C PRO A 59 -1.35 -2.01 -9.95
N PRO A 60 -0.69 -2.15 -11.13
CA PRO A 60 -0.03 -1.02 -11.75
C PRO A 60 -1.02 0.13 -11.89
N PRO A 61 -0.59 1.38 -11.67
CA PRO A 61 -1.47 2.53 -11.85
C PRO A 61 -2.07 2.47 -13.28
N PRO A 62 -3.36 2.80 -13.45
CA PRO A 62 -3.95 2.86 -14.77
C PRO A 62 -3.09 3.79 -15.65
N PRO A 63 -2.90 3.45 -16.94
CA PRO A 63 -2.12 4.29 -17.83
C PRO A 63 -2.69 5.72 -17.81
N SER A 64 -1.83 6.69 -17.56
CA SER A 64 -2.20 8.11 -17.59
C SER A 64 -2.71 8.48 -18.99
N ILE A 65 -4.02 8.68 -19.14
CA ILE A 65 -4.65 9.17 -20.39
C ILE A 65 -4.38 10.69 -20.58
N PHE A 66 -3.69 11.34 -19.65
CA PHE A 66 -3.58 12.80 -19.57
C PHE A 66 -2.23 13.41 -20.02
N PHE A 67 -1.63 12.90 -21.10
CA PHE A 67 -0.63 13.69 -21.83
C PHE A 67 -0.87 13.59 -23.34
N GLY A 68 -1.79 14.44 -23.80
CA GLY A 68 -1.92 14.84 -25.20
C GLY A 68 -2.81 13.95 -26.03
N ASP A 69 -4.10 14.26 -26.09
CA ASP A 69 -4.87 14.16 -27.33
C ASP A 69 -6.03 15.17 -27.32
N VAL A 70 -6.12 15.87 -28.44
CA VAL A 70 -7.05 16.96 -28.76
C VAL A 70 -8.48 16.43 -28.66
N LEU A 71 -9.33 17.07 -27.84
CA LEU A 71 -10.77 16.86 -27.93
C LEU A 71 -11.21 17.27 -29.34
N PRO A 72 -11.89 16.41 -30.13
CA PRO A 72 -12.53 16.89 -31.35
C PRO A 72 -13.65 17.83 -30.92
N VAL A 73 -13.42 19.13 -31.13
CA VAL A 73 -14.47 20.14 -31.09
C VAL A 73 -15.48 19.72 -32.17
N ASN A 74 -16.64 19.21 -31.75
CA ASN A 74 -17.78 19.04 -32.63
C ASN A 74 -18.27 20.43 -33.06
N ASP A 75 -17.62 21.02 -34.05
CA ASP A 75 -18.06 22.23 -34.74
C ASP A 75 -18.83 21.85 -36.01
N GLU A 76 -20.02 21.30 -35.84
CA GLU A 76 -20.94 21.10 -36.96
C GLU A 76 -22.37 21.39 -36.51
N ARG A 77 -22.76 22.68 -36.46
CA ARG A 77 -24.07 23.17 -36.92
C ARG A 77 -24.04 24.66 -37.19
N ARG A 78 -23.70 25.06 -38.42
CA ARG A 78 -24.30 26.22 -39.12
C ARG A 78 -24.04 26.10 -40.63
N PRO A 79 -25.02 25.71 -41.45
CA PRO A 79 -25.01 26.10 -42.85
C PRO A 79 -25.65 27.49 -42.98
N LEU A 80 -24.88 28.41 -43.56
CA LEU A 80 -25.39 29.59 -44.26
C LEU A 80 -25.74 29.16 -45.68
N GLN A 81 -27.02 29.11 -46.01
CA GLN A 81 -27.63 29.58 -47.26
C GLN A 81 -29.15 29.47 -47.16
#